data_AF-A0A010RTX7-F1
#
_entry.id   AF-A0A010RTX7-F1
#
_cell.length_a   1.000
_cell.length_b   1.000
_cell.length_c   1.000
_cell.angle_alpha   90.00
_cell.angle_beta   90.00
_cell.angle_gamma   90.00
#
_symmetry.space_group_name_H-M   'P 1'
#
loop_
_entity.id
_entity.type
_entity.pdbx_description
1 polymer ?
#
loop_
_entity_poly.entity_id
_entity_poly.type
_entity_poly.pdbx_seq_one_letter_code
_entity_poly.pdbx_strand_id
1 'polypeptide(L)'
;MPISRDEEFDFRRRQCPVCPRKFVFPKDRANHMRAKHRDWIAENPNRPLTPVRRPARVTKLGRPRQVANRPFRATTPAHPNHNKSQPARAAESFGFEREFTTYRGNAYSSAVKQNRIWTRISNLCHTEERLHKEGYTLPNTEADGTQSSYGSASRIAPPCPGRDPAKPKYAALVIDCEMGGTKDGEDQLIKITILEFFTGNSLLSSRLVKPARPVSDWREHVTGLNATIMSDAVSRSNALDGWEAARAELWRFADEDTILIGQSLWNDLRVLHTSHARVIDTAIITADAVLGADSDCKRRWGLKALCHDLLSIQIRRPDLGPGGAVHDDLEDCLATREVVLVCAMCPEFLESWAQRERTMVSSIPKNKKKGSKPVVGKAPTWRPVQSNPVRRETSGDETKVKNEKPSRWEEVVEVGPRPEPALDSDQTRVRKKRLLPRWLRGIFCMVR
;
A
#
# COMPACT_ATOMS: atom_id res chain seq x y z
N MET A 1 21.09 -18.48 37.28
CA MET A 1 19.66 -18.43 36.91
C MET A 1 19.53 -18.96 35.50
N PRO A 2 18.98 -20.16 35.25
CA PRO A 2 18.85 -20.66 33.89
C PRO A 2 17.71 -19.93 33.18
N ILE A 3 18.02 -19.46 31.97
CA ILE A 3 17.12 -18.81 31.02
C ILE A 3 15.98 -19.77 30.70
N SER A 4 14.73 -19.36 30.91
CA SER A 4 13.57 -20.18 30.55
C SER A 4 13.56 -20.38 29.03
N ARG A 5 13.38 -21.65 28.64
CA ARG A 5 13.03 -22.02 27.27
C ARG A 5 11.61 -21.51 27.00
N ASP A 6 11.51 -20.28 26.53
CA ASP A 6 10.25 -19.72 26.05
C ASP A 6 9.91 -20.34 24.70
N GLU A 7 8.88 -21.19 24.74
CA GLU A 7 7.94 -21.52 23.67
C GLU A 7 8.53 -21.73 22.27
N GLU A 8 9.13 -22.91 22.07
CA GLU A 8 9.17 -23.56 20.76
C GLU A 8 7.73 -23.66 20.24
N PHE A 9 7.38 -22.81 19.27
CA PHE A 9 6.08 -22.73 18.60
C PHE A 9 5.64 -24.15 18.20
N ASP A 10 4.58 -24.70 18.83
CA ASP A 10 4.13 -26.08 18.59
C ASP A 10 3.50 -26.23 17.19
N PHE A 11 4.36 -26.37 16.17
CA PHE A 11 4.00 -26.69 14.79
C PHE A 11 3.39 -28.08 14.65
N ARG A 12 3.53 -28.98 15.65
CA ARG A 12 3.02 -30.36 15.55
C ARG A 12 1.49 -30.41 15.59
N ARG A 13 0.82 -29.44 16.23
CA ARG A 13 -0.66 -29.39 16.31
C ARG A 13 -1.36 -28.87 15.05
N ARG A 14 -0.58 -28.42 14.06
CA ARG A 14 -1.08 -27.77 12.83
C ARG A 14 -1.02 -28.69 11.60
N GLN A 15 -0.62 -29.95 11.78
CA GLN A 15 -0.65 -30.97 10.73
C GLN A 15 -2.05 -31.59 10.58
N CYS A 16 -2.44 -31.93 9.35
CA CYS A 16 -3.60 -32.75 9.08
C CYS A 16 -3.41 -34.14 9.74
N PRO A 17 -4.43 -34.70 10.39
CA PRO A 17 -4.30 -36.01 11.04
C PRO A 17 -4.40 -37.18 10.05
N VAL A 18 -4.71 -36.91 8.78
CA VAL A 18 -4.92 -37.91 7.73
C VAL A 18 -3.81 -37.86 6.68
N CYS A 19 -3.16 -36.72 6.50
CA CYS A 19 -2.12 -36.55 5.49
C CYS A 19 -0.99 -35.63 6.01
N PRO A 20 0.19 -35.59 5.37
CA PRO A 20 1.35 -34.88 5.91
C PRO A 20 1.23 -33.34 5.84
N ARG A 21 0.15 -32.79 5.28
CA ARG A 21 -0.04 -31.36 5.00
C ARG A 21 -0.18 -30.55 6.30
N LYS A 22 0.50 -29.40 6.37
CA LYS A 22 0.53 -28.50 7.55
C LYS A 22 -0.19 -27.19 7.24
N PHE A 23 -0.81 -26.58 8.26
CA PHE A 23 -1.68 -25.42 8.10
C PHE A 23 -1.38 -24.34 9.13
N VAL A 24 -1.19 -23.09 8.69
CA VAL A 24 -0.94 -21.98 9.59
C VAL A 24 -2.19 -21.65 10.39
N PHE A 25 -3.36 -21.52 9.77
CA PHE A 25 -4.59 -21.18 10.51
C PHE A 25 -5.49 -22.41 10.75
N PRO A 26 -6.14 -22.52 11.93
CA PRO A 26 -7.09 -23.60 12.21
C PRO A 26 -8.25 -23.67 11.21
N LYS A 27 -8.67 -22.52 10.67
CA LYS A 27 -9.72 -22.43 9.64
C LYS A 27 -9.31 -23.13 8.33
N ASP A 28 -8.05 -23.00 7.92
CA ASP A 28 -7.57 -23.57 6.66
C ASP A 28 -7.37 -25.08 6.78
N ARG A 29 -6.91 -25.55 7.94
CA ARG A 29 -6.90 -26.98 8.26
C ARG A 29 -8.31 -27.57 8.21
N ALA A 30 -9.29 -26.88 8.80
CA ALA A 30 -10.68 -27.33 8.81
C ALA A 30 -11.28 -27.36 7.39
N ASN A 31 -11.01 -26.34 6.57
CA ASN A 31 -11.44 -26.28 5.18
C ASN A 31 -10.79 -27.40 4.36
N HIS A 32 -9.49 -27.66 4.55
CA HIS A 32 -8.80 -28.79 3.93
C HIS A 32 -9.41 -30.14 4.32
N MET A 33 -9.72 -30.36 5.61
CA MET A 33 -10.37 -31.58 6.07
C MET A 33 -11.74 -31.80 5.40
N ARG A 34 -12.56 -30.75 5.31
CA ARG A 34 -13.87 -30.80 4.61
C ARG A 34 -13.75 -31.01 3.11
N ALA A 35 -12.66 -30.56 2.51
CA ALA A 35 -12.43 -30.65 1.06
C ALA A 35 -11.81 -31.97 0.62
N LYS A 36 -10.95 -32.57 1.44
CA LYS A 36 -10.08 -33.71 1.04
C LYS A 36 -10.21 -34.96 1.90
N HIS A 37 -10.86 -34.88 3.06
CA HIS A 37 -10.97 -35.98 4.03
C HIS A 37 -12.40 -36.12 4.58
N ARG A 38 -13.41 -36.07 3.69
CA ARG A 38 -14.83 -36.15 4.08
C ARG A 38 -15.17 -37.47 4.75
N ASP A 39 -14.63 -38.58 4.24
CA ASP A 39 -14.91 -39.93 4.76
C ASP A 39 -14.36 -40.09 6.18
N TRP A 40 -13.14 -39.62 6.41
CA TRP A 40 -12.53 -39.61 7.76
C TRP A 40 -13.34 -38.77 8.76
N ILE A 41 -13.98 -37.67 8.31
CA ILE A 41 -14.86 -36.86 9.16
C ILE A 41 -16.14 -37.63 9.51
N ALA A 42 -16.73 -38.33 8.55
CA ALA A 42 -17.93 -39.15 8.76
C ALA A 42 -17.67 -40.29 9.76
N GLU A 43 -16.49 -40.90 9.71
CA GLU A 43 -16.05 -41.95 10.65
C GLU A 43 -15.67 -41.43 12.04
N ASN A 44 -15.38 -40.13 12.18
CA ASN A 44 -14.91 -39.52 13.43
C ASN A 44 -15.75 -38.29 13.86
N PRO A 45 -17.07 -38.43 14.04
CA PRO A 45 -17.98 -37.29 14.24
C PRO A 45 -17.71 -36.50 15.54
N ASN A 46 -17.10 -37.14 16.54
CA ASN A 46 -16.76 -36.52 17.83
C ASN A 46 -15.40 -35.82 17.84
N ARG A 47 -14.61 -35.89 16.76
CA ARG A 47 -13.29 -35.26 16.71
C ARG A 47 -13.40 -33.84 16.14
N PRO A 48 -13.08 -32.80 16.91
CA PRO A 48 -13.29 -31.44 16.45
C PRO A 48 -12.30 -31.07 15.34
N LEU A 49 -12.80 -30.48 14.25
CA LEU A 49 -12.00 -30.02 13.11
C LEU A 49 -11.04 -28.88 13.49
N THR A 50 -11.34 -28.19 14.57
CA THR A 50 -10.49 -27.19 15.23
C THR A 50 -10.03 -27.74 16.59
N PRO A 51 -8.76 -27.55 16.99
CA PRO A 51 -8.29 -28.01 18.29
C PRO A 51 -9.08 -27.34 19.44
N VAL A 52 -9.65 -28.11 20.35
CA VAL A 52 -10.25 -27.61 21.59
C VAL A 52 -9.13 -27.46 22.64
N ARG A 53 -8.95 -26.25 23.19
CA ARG A 53 -8.04 -26.03 24.33
C ARG A 53 -8.58 -26.82 25.54
N ARG A 54 -7.76 -27.71 26.12
CA ARG A 54 -8.01 -28.20 27.48
C ARG A 54 -7.70 -27.05 28.45
N PRO A 55 -8.60 -26.73 29.40
CA PRO A 55 -8.26 -25.78 30.46
C PRO A 55 -7.10 -26.33 31.29
N ALA A 56 -6.20 -25.43 31.70
CA ALA A 56 -5.07 -25.78 32.56
C ALA A 56 -5.58 -26.37 33.89
N ARG A 57 -5.00 -27.50 34.29
CA ARG A 57 -5.32 -28.18 35.56
C ARG A 57 -4.79 -27.32 36.71
N VAL A 58 -5.65 -26.50 37.31
CA VAL A 58 -5.35 -25.83 38.57
C VAL A 58 -5.45 -26.87 39.68
N THR A 59 -4.31 -27.35 40.17
CA THR A 59 -4.23 -28.07 41.45
C THR A 59 -4.25 -27.03 42.57
N LYS A 60 -5.38 -26.90 43.29
CA LYS A 60 -5.37 -26.36 44.65
C LYS A 60 -6.28 -27.19 45.57
N LEU A 61 -5.68 -27.53 46.71
CA LEU A 61 -6.17 -28.31 47.83
C LEU A 61 -7.34 -27.62 48.57
N GLY A 62 -8.21 -28.44 49.17
CA GLY A 62 -8.91 -28.13 50.44
C GLY A 62 -10.24 -27.38 50.35
N ARG A 63 -11.35 -28.10 50.61
CA ARG A 63 -12.63 -27.55 51.10
C ARG A 63 -12.49 -27.17 52.59
N PRO A 64 -13.37 -26.30 53.12
CA PRO A 64 -14.56 -26.83 53.82
C PRO A 64 -15.90 -26.22 53.35
N ARG A 65 -16.94 -26.73 53.98
CA ARG A 65 -18.34 -26.90 53.55
C ARG A 65 -19.25 -25.86 54.24
N GLN A 66 -20.44 -25.65 53.67
CA GLN A 66 -21.76 -25.29 54.25
C GLN A 66 -22.42 -24.12 53.49
N VAL A 67 -23.74 -23.93 53.35
CA VAL A 67 -25.01 -24.70 53.46
C VAL A 67 -26.04 -23.90 52.61
N ALA A 68 -27.11 -24.57 52.20
CA ALA A 68 -28.19 -24.18 51.29
C ALA A 68 -28.83 -22.77 51.46
N ASN A 69 -29.34 -22.22 50.33
CA ASN A 69 -30.79 -22.02 50.13
C ASN A 69 -31.11 -21.60 48.68
N ARG A 70 -32.09 -22.30 48.08
CA ARG A 70 -32.99 -21.88 46.98
C ARG A 70 -34.32 -21.43 47.66
N PRO A 71 -35.35 -20.84 47.00
CA PRO A 71 -35.67 -20.89 45.56
C PRO A 71 -36.27 -19.58 44.97
N PHE A 72 -36.44 -19.50 43.63
CA PHE A 72 -37.79 -19.34 43.03
C PHE A 72 -37.78 -19.66 41.53
N ARG A 73 -38.94 -20.13 41.07
CA ARG A 73 -39.24 -20.76 39.78
C ARG A 73 -40.21 -19.86 39.02
N ALA A 74 -40.03 -19.69 37.72
CA ALA A 74 -41.13 -19.44 36.80
C ALA A 74 -40.77 -19.95 35.39
N THR A 75 -41.79 -20.44 34.69
CA THR A 75 -41.81 -21.47 33.65
C THR A 75 -42.23 -20.89 32.30
N THR A 76 -41.45 -21.16 31.23
CA THR A 76 -41.80 -21.57 29.82
C THR A 76 -42.82 -20.80 28.94
N PRO A 77 -42.92 -20.99 27.59
CA PRO A 77 -42.07 -21.70 26.58
C PRO A 77 -41.86 -20.99 25.19
N ALA A 78 -40.92 -21.54 24.37
CA ALA A 78 -40.90 -21.79 22.89
C ALA A 78 -41.19 -20.65 21.86
N HIS A 79 -40.58 -20.48 20.66
CA HIS A 79 -39.55 -21.14 19.83
C HIS A 79 -39.19 -20.21 18.61
N PRO A 80 -38.37 -20.58 17.60
CA PRO A 80 -37.14 -19.89 17.21
C PRO A 80 -37.23 -18.97 15.97
N ASN A 81 -36.25 -18.07 15.77
CA ASN A 81 -35.72 -17.84 14.43
C ASN A 81 -34.28 -17.31 14.39
N HIS A 82 -33.54 -17.78 13.38
CA HIS A 82 -32.12 -17.60 13.11
C HIS A 82 -31.79 -16.21 12.53
N ASN A 83 -30.69 -15.57 12.97
CA ASN A 83 -29.48 -15.42 12.15
C ASN A 83 -28.30 -14.87 12.99
N LYS A 84 -27.12 -15.49 12.86
CA LYS A 84 -25.88 -15.17 13.58
C LYS A 84 -24.81 -14.76 12.58
N SER A 85 -24.12 -13.66 12.85
CA SER A 85 -22.76 -13.40 12.36
C SER A 85 -21.94 -12.73 13.47
N GLN A 86 -21.13 -13.52 14.18
CA GLN A 86 -20.15 -13.05 15.16
C GLN A 86 -18.80 -13.69 14.85
N PRO A 87 -17.76 -12.93 14.50
CA PRO A 87 -16.39 -13.44 14.40
C PRO A 87 -15.54 -12.90 15.57
N ALA A 88 -15.69 -13.46 16.78
CA ALA A 88 -14.94 -13.00 17.97
C ALA A 88 -13.84 -13.97 18.47
N ARG A 89 -13.58 -15.12 17.81
CA ARG A 89 -12.90 -16.24 18.49
C ARG A 89 -11.53 -16.70 17.97
N ALA A 90 -10.84 -15.94 17.11
CA ALA A 90 -9.53 -16.35 16.60
C ALA A 90 -8.30 -15.58 17.13
N ALA A 91 -8.48 -14.48 17.86
CA ALA A 91 -7.39 -13.52 18.15
C ALA A 91 -6.93 -13.49 19.63
N GLU A 92 -7.15 -14.57 20.36
CA GLU A 92 -6.90 -14.65 21.81
C GLU A 92 -5.50 -15.18 22.18
N SER A 93 -4.60 -15.40 21.22
CA SER A 93 -3.29 -16.04 21.48
C SER A 93 -2.06 -15.13 21.40
N PHE A 94 -2.20 -13.81 21.20
CA PHE A 94 -1.03 -12.94 20.97
C PHE A 94 -0.95 -11.68 21.85
N GLY A 95 -1.84 -11.54 22.85
CA GLY A 95 -1.80 -10.40 23.77
C GLY A 95 -2.15 -9.07 23.10
N PHE A 96 -3.04 -9.10 22.12
CA PHE A 96 -3.75 -7.90 21.66
C PHE A 96 -4.91 -7.63 22.63
N GLU A 97 -4.95 -6.44 23.23
CA GLU A 97 -6.22 -5.89 23.72
C GLU A 97 -7.07 -5.65 22.49
N ARG A 98 -8.15 -6.43 22.34
CA ARG A 98 -8.84 -6.62 21.07
C ARG A 98 -9.90 -5.56 20.83
N GLU A 99 -9.44 -4.35 20.61
CA GLU A 99 -10.21 -3.38 19.84
C GLU A 99 -9.72 -3.46 18.39
N PHE A 100 -10.63 -3.38 17.43
CA PHE A 100 -10.30 -3.21 16.02
C PHE A 100 -10.97 -1.93 15.56
N THR A 101 -10.25 -1.09 14.83
CA THR A 101 -10.86 0.08 14.21
C THR A 101 -11.48 -0.37 12.90
N THR A 102 -12.79 -0.16 12.75
CA THR A 102 -13.47 -0.44 11.48
C THR A 102 -13.45 0.82 10.64
N TYR A 103 -12.93 0.74 9.42
CA TYR A 103 -12.92 1.84 8.46
C TYR A 103 -13.29 1.32 7.08
N ARG A 104 -14.23 1.98 6.39
CA ARG A 104 -14.80 1.54 5.10
C ARG A 104 -15.17 0.04 5.07
N GLY A 105 -15.66 -0.49 6.20
CA GLY A 105 -16.07 -1.89 6.38
C GLY A 105 -14.93 -2.92 6.42
N ASN A 106 -13.68 -2.48 6.47
CA ASN A 106 -12.51 -3.30 6.78
C ASN A 106 -12.15 -3.13 8.26
N ALA A 107 -11.60 -4.18 8.88
CA ALA A 107 -11.12 -4.15 10.26
C ALA A 107 -9.59 -4.01 10.29
N TYR A 108 -9.10 -2.96 10.93
CA TYR A 108 -7.68 -2.66 11.08
C TYR A 108 -7.24 -2.92 12.52
N SER A 109 -6.00 -3.38 12.69
CA SER A 109 -5.45 -3.71 13.99
C SER A 109 -5.38 -2.46 14.87
N SER A 110 -5.73 -2.57 16.15
CA SER A 110 -5.52 -1.51 17.14
C SER A 110 -4.04 -1.27 17.45
N ALA A 111 -3.79 -0.53 18.52
CA ALA A 111 -2.45 -0.22 18.98
C ALA A 111 -1.62 -1.49 19.25
N VAL A 112 -0.43 -1.52 18.67
CA VAL A 112 0.58 -2.55 18.88
C VAL A 112 1.67 -1.98 19.78
N LYS A 113 2.06 -2.72 20.81
CA LYS A 113 3.09 -2.25 21.75
C LYS A 113 4.45 -2.16 21.05
N GLN A 114 4.97 -0.94 20.91
CA GLN A 114 6.24 -0.65 20.22
C GLN A 114 7.39 -1.56 20.70
N ASN A 115 7.58 -1.69 22.01
CA ASN A 115 8.66 -2.51 22.58
C ASN A 115 8.63 -4.00 22.17
N ARG A 116 7.48 -4.54 21.74
CA ARG A 116 7.34 -5.93 21.31
C ARG A 116 7.74 -6.15 19.86
N ILE A 117 7.61 -5.13 19.01
CA ILE A 117 7.76 -5.26 17.56
C ILE A 117 8.87 -4.38 16.97
N TRP A 118 9.44 -3.46 17.77
CA TRP A 118 10.41 -2.46 17.32
C TRP A 118 11.57 -3.05 16.53
N THR A 119 12.22 -4.11 17.02
CA THR A 119 13.33 -4.76 16.33
C THR A 119 12.91 -5.32 14.97
N ARG A 120 11.71 -5.90 14.88
CA ARG A 120 11.20 -6.48 13.62
C ARG A 120 10.90 -5.39 12.60
N ILE A 121 10.29 -4.28 13.04
CA ILE A 121 10.01 -3.12 12.18
C ILE A 121 11.31 -2.45 11.73
N SER A 122 12.26 -2.24 12.64
CA SER A 122 13.55 -1.62 12.32
C SER A 122 14.33 -2.44 11.29
N ASN A 123 14.24 -3.76 11.35
CA ASN A 123 14.88 -4.66 10.37
C ASN A 123 14.23 -4.64 8.98
N LEU A 124 13.04 -4.03 8.83
CA LEU A 124 12.41 -3.81 7.52
C LEU A 124 12.82 -2.49 6.87
N CYS A 125 13.58 -1.62 7.56
CA CYS A 125 14.10 -0.40 6.96
C CYS A 125 15.02 -0.75 5.80
N HIS A 126 14.81 -0.07 4.67
CA HIS A 126 15.63 -0.26 3.48
C HIS A 126 17.01 0.35 3.68
N THR A 127 18.03 -0.30 3.12
CA THR A 127 19.37 0.28 3.10
C THR A 127 19.42 1.44 2.12
N GLU A 128 20.37 2.37 2.32
CA GLU A 128 20.54 3.53 1.46
C GLU A 128 20.86 3.13 0.01
N GLU A 129 21.72 2.13 -0.19
CA GLU A 129 22.06 1.61 -1.53
C GLU A 129 20.82 1.12 -2.25
N ARG A 130 19.93 0.48 -1.51
CA ARG A 130 18.71 -0.06 -2.07
C ARG A 130 17.71 1.03 -2.40
N LEU A 131 17.55 2.02 -1.52
CA LEU A 131 16.73 3.20 -1.79
C LEU A 131 17.25 3.95 -3.05
N HIS A 132 18.56 4.12 -3.19
CA HIS A 132 19.16 4.70 -4.40
C HIS A 132 18.83 3.90 -5.67
N LYS A 133 18.88 2.56 -5.62
CA LYS A 133 18.49 1.70 -6.77
C LYS A 133 17.03 1.90 -7.18
N GLU A 134 16.16 2.21 -6.22
CA GLU A 134 14.75 2.51 -6.45
C GLU A 134 14.50 3.97 -6.85
N GLY A 135 15.56 4.78 -6.92
CA GLY A 135 15.53 6.17 -7.35
C GLY A 135 15.37 7.18 -6.22
N TYR A 136 15.37 6.75 -4.95
CA TYR A 136 15.30 7.67 -3.82
C TYR A 136 16.47 8.67 -3.81
N THR A 137 16.17 9.92 -3.51
CA THR A 137 17.16 10.97 -3.22
C THR A 137 17.42 10.94 -1.73
N LEU A 138 18.68 10.82 -1.32
CA LEU A 138 19.06 10.75 0.08
C LEU A 138 19.83 12.01 0.50
N PRO A 139 19.80 12.38 1.80
CA PRO A 139 20.44 13.61 2.31
C PRO A 139 21.94 13.77 2.00
N ASN A 140 22.68 12.65 1.84
CA ASN A 140 24.14 12.64 1.75
C ASN A 140 24.69 12.25 0.37
N THR A 141 23.85 12.23 -0.68
CA THR A 141 24.33 11.97 -2.03
C THR A 141 25.05 13.23 -2.55
N GLU A 142 26.35 13.35 -2.22
CA GLU A 142 27.27 14.29 -2.87
C GLU A 142 27.13 14.14 -4.39
N ALA A 143 26.96 15.25 -5.09
CA ALA A 143 26.83 15.28 -6.54
C ALA A 143 28.14 14.82 -7.19
N ASP A 144 28.29 13.51 -7.43
CA ASP A 144 29.38 13.02 -8.26
C ASP A 144 29.19 13.59 -9.67
N GLY A 145 30.26 14.21 -10.16
CA GLY A 145 30.29 15.29 -11.16
C GLY A 145 29.89 14.93 -12.59
N THR A 146 28.96 14.00 -12.81
CA THR A 146 28.35 13.79 -14.12
C THR A 146 27.25 14.82 -14.37
N GLN A 147 27.62 15.88 -15.09
CA GLN A 147 26.70 16.87 -15.67
C GLN A 147 25.60 16.17 -16.49
N SER A 148 24.45 15.92 -15.87
CA SER A 148 23.21 15.64 -16.59
C SER A 148 22.66 16.97 -17.11
N SER A 149 22.71 17.15 -18.43
CA SER A 149 22.21 18.33 -19.13
C SER A 149 20.67 18.36 -19.14
N TYR A 150 20.06 18.62 -17.99
CA TYR A 150 18.65 19.00 -17.91
C TYR A 150 18.56 20.41 -17.33
N GLY A 151 18.08 21.33 -18.15
CA GLY A 151 17.83 22.71 -17.77
C GLY A 151 16.70 22.81 -16.74
N SER A 152 16.87 23.79 -15.86
CA SER A 152 15.96 24.24 -14.78
C SER A 152 16.12 23.50 -13.44
N ALA A 153 17.01 24.05 -12.62
CA ALA A 153 17.18 23.81 -11.18
C ALA A 153 17.18 22.34 -10.74
N SER A 154 18.38 21.74 -10.71
CA SER A 154 18.67 20.61 -9.83
C SER A 154 18.40 21.04 -8.38
N ARG A 155 17.15 20.89 -7.92
CA ARG A 155 16.74 21.13 -6.55
C ARG A 155 17.02 19.83 -5.80
N ILE A 156 18.18 19.76 -5.15
CA ILE A 156 18.42 18.76 -4.10
C ILE A 156 17.22 18.89 -3.15
N ALA A 157 16.42 17.82 -3.05
CA ALA A 157 15.31 17.81 -2.11
C ALA A 157 15.89 18.06 -0.72
N PRO A 158 15.48 19.11 0.01
CA PRO A 158 16.07 19.41 1.29
C PRO A 158 15.92 18.21 2.23
N PRO A 159 16.92 17.98 3.10
CA PRO A 159 16.87 16.88 4.03
C PRO A 159 15.77 17.09 5.07
N CYS A 160 15.35 15.99 5.69
CA CYS A 160 14.51 16.04 6.88
C CYS A 160 15.21 16.80 8.02
N PRO A 161 14.46 17.35 8.99
CA PRO A 161 15.04 18.02 10.14
C PRO A 161 15.91 17.07 10.96
N GLY A 162 17.04 17.56 11.45
CA GLY A 162 17.85 16.85 12.43
C GLY A 162 17.11 16.64 13.75
N ARG A 163 17.58 15.65 14.52
CA ARG A 163 17.01 15.27 15.81
C ARG A 163 17.16 16.39 16.84
N ASP A 164 16.06 16.77 17.48
CA ASP A 164 16.04 17.65 18.65
C ASP A 164 15.65 16.84 19.91
N PRO A 165 16.60 16.52 20.80
CA PRO A 165 16.32 15.77 22.02
C PRO A 165 15.29 16.45 22.94
N ALA A 166 15.10 17.77 22.85
CA ALA A 166 14.10 18.49 23.62
C ALA A 166 12.67 18.36 23.03
N LYS A 167 12.55 17.94 21.78
CA LYS A 167 11.28 17.79 21.04
C LYS A 167 11.23 16.44 20.33
N PRO A 168 11.18 15.32 21.09
CA PRO A 168 11.17 14.00 20.50
C PRO A 168 10.00 13.83 19.53
N LYS A 169 10.30 13.23 18.38
CA LYS A 169 9.33 12.93 17.33
C LYS A 169 8.81 11.50 17.43
N TYR A 170 7.84 11.16 16.58
CA TYR A 170 7.29 9.80 16.55
C TYR A 170 8.32 8.81 16.03
N ALA A 171 8.29 7.58 16.53
CA ALA A 171 9.28 6.59 16.14
C ALA A 171 9.05 6.06 14.70
N ALA A 172 7.79 5.99 14.26
CA ALA A 172 7.43 5.58 12.90
C ALA A 172 6.09 6.18 12.47
N LEU A 173 6.02 6.67 11.22
CA LEU A 173 4.84 7.28 10.62
C LEU A 173 4.48 6.61 9.31
N VAL A 174 3.19 6.45 9.04
CA VAL A 174 2.69 6.01 7.72
C VAL A 174 2.13 7.22 6.98
N ILE A 175 2.50 7.38 5.72
CA ILE A 175 2.12 8.53 4.89
C ILE A 175 1.54 8.03 3.57
N ASP A 176 0.51 8.72 3.11
CA ASP A 176 -0.03 8.59 1.76
C ASP A 176 -0.49 9.97 1.27
N CYS A 177 -0.19 10.28 0.02
CA CYS A 177 -0.55 11.52 -0.65
C CYS A 177 -1.37 11.22 -1.91
N GLU A 178 -2.32 12.11 -2.21
CA GLU A 178 -2.93 12.17 -3.54
C GLU A 178 -2.27 13.26 -4.37
N MET A 179 -2.16 13.01 -5.68
CA MET A 179 -1.50 13.91 -6.62
C MET A 179 -2.37 14.21 -7.85
N GLY A 180 -2.39 15.48 -8.25
CA GLY A 180 -2.91 15.94 -9.54
C GLY A 180 -1.79 16.23 -10.54
N GLY A 181 -2.03 16.01 -11.83
CA GLY A 181 -1.08 16.27 -12.91
C GLY A 181 -1.16 17.69 -13.46
N THR A 182 0.00 18.27 -13.76
CA THR A 182 0.16 19.53 -14.49
C THR A 182 0.24 19.31 -16.00
N LYS A 183 0.17 20.39 -16.80
CA LYS A 183 0.23 20.32 -18.27
C LYS A 183 1.57 19.80 -18.79
N ASP A 184 2.64 20.04 -18.04
CA ASP A 184 4.00 19.57 -18.32
C ASP A 184 4.27 18.14 -17.81
N GLY A 185 3.27 17.48 -17.22
CA GLY A 185 3.37 16.10 -16.76
C GLY A 185 3.95 15.93 -15.36
N GLU A 186 4.24 17.02 -14.65
CA GLU A 186 4.65 17.00 -13.24
C GLU A 186 3.46 16.79 -12.32
N ASP A 187 3.68 16.09 -11.21
CA ASP A 187 2.69 15.89 -10.16
C ASP A 187 2.66 17.07 -9.18
N GLN A 188 1.48 17.40 -8.65
CA GLN A 188 1.27 18.34 -7.56
C GLN A 188 0.56 17.64 -6.42
N LEU A 189 1.04 17.86 -5.20
CA LEU A 189 0.36 17.41 -3.99
C LEU A 189 -1.00 18.09 -3.87
N ILE A 190 -2.07 17.30 -3.67
CA ILE A 190 -3.43 17.82 -3.49
C ILE A 190 -4.11 17.33 -2.20
N LYS A 191 -3.63 16.24 -1.59
CA LYS A 191 -4.11 15.74 -0.31
C LYS A 191 -3.02 14.92 0.39
N ILE A 192 -2.98 14.94 1.72
CA ILE A 192 -2.04 14.17 2.53
C ILE A 192 -2.71 13.59 3.78
N THR A 193 -2.36 12.35 4.10
CA THR A 193 -2.64 11.70 5.40
C THR A 193 -1.35 11.23 6.07
N ILE A 194 -1.30 11.34 7.40
CA ILE A 194 -0.19 10.89 8.25
C ILE A 194 -0.76 10.15 9.46
N LEU A 195 -0.35 8.89 9.64
CA LEU A 195 -0.70 8.07 10.80
C LEU A 195 0.51 7.82 11.69
N GLU A 196 0.28 7.71 12.99
CA GLU A 196 1.26 7.12 13.90
C GLU A 196 1.21 5.58 13.77
N PHE A 197 2.36 4.96 13.48
CA PHE A 197 2.40 3.55 13.09
C PHE A 197 1.98 2.59 14.20
N PHE A 198 2.36 2.79 15.45
CA PHE A 198 2.08 1.79 16.49
C PHE A 198 0.61 1.77 16.90
N THR A 199 -0.02 2.93 17.02
CA THR A 199 -1.41 3.10 17.42
C THR A 199 -2.40 3.03 16.26
N GLY A 200 -1.98 3.40 15.06
CA GLY A 200 -2.87 3.60 13.91
C GLY A 200 -3.69 4.88 13.99
N ASN A 201 -3.37 5.78 14.93
CA ASN A 201 -4.07 7.05 15.10
C ASN A 201 -3.67 8.03 13.97
N SER A 202 -4.67 8.76 13.48
CA SER A 202 -4.44 9.81 12.49
C SER A 202 -3.90 11.08 13.15
N LEU A 203 -2.69 11.49 12.75
CA LEU A 203 -2.07 12.75 13.18
C LEU A 203 -2.47 13.90 12.25
N LEU A 204 -2.63 13.59 10.96
CA LEU A 204 -3.17 14.49 9.95
C LEU A 204 -4.04 13.64 9.01
N SER A 205 -5.34 13.92 8.95
CA SER A 205 -6.29 13.08 8.20
C SER A 205 -6.83 13.80 6.98
N SER A 206 -6.60 13.23 5.79
CA SER A 206 -7.17 13.66 4.51
C SER A 206 -7.11 15.17 4.29
N ARG A 207 -5.97 15.78 4.64
CA ARG A 207 -5.81 17.23 4.61
C ARG A 207 -5.58 17.68 3.18
N LEU A 208 -6.47 18.51 2.66
CA LEU A 208 -6.32 19.11 1.34
C LEU A 208 -5.13 20.07 1.28
N VAL A 209 -4.45 20.07 0.15
CA VAL A 209 -3.30 20.92 -0.14
C VAL A 209 -3.59 21.70 -1.42
N LYS A 210 -3.56 23.02 -1.32
CA LYS A 210 -3.65 23.90 -2.48
C LYS A 210 -2.39 23.70 -3.32
N PRO A 211 -2.50 23.25 -4.58
CA PRO A 211 -1.34 22.97 -5.40
C PRO A 211 -0.59 24.28 -5.71
N ALA A 212 0.74 24.24 -5.69
CA ALA A 212 1.59 25.41 -5.96
C ALA A 212 1.55 25.82 -7.43
N ARG A 213 1.28 24.87 -8.33
CA ARG A 213 1.10 25.09 -9.77
C ARG A 213 -0.30 24.66 -10.22
N PRO A 214 -0.83 25.24 -11.32
CA PRO A 214 -2.13 24.85 -11.85
C PRO A 214 -2.18 23.35 -12.23
N VAL A 215 -3.14 22.63 -11.65
CA VAL A 215 -3.45 21.24 -11.99
C VAL A 215 -4.35 21.22 -13.23
N SER A 216 -3.96 20.44 -14.24
CA SER A 216 -4.73 20.22 -15.46
C SER A 216 -5.47 18.88 -15.48
N ASP A 217 -4.96 17.88 -14.76
CA ASP A 217 -5.58 16.58 -14.61
C ASP A 217 -5.69 16.25 -13.11
N TRP A 218 -6.90 16.30 -12.56
CA TRP A 218 -7.16 16.01 -11.16
C TRP A 218 -7.21 14.51 -10.86
N ARG A 219 -7.21 13.66 -11.90
CA ARG A 219 -7.36 12.21 -11.79
C ARG A 219 -8.59 11.86 -10.95
N GLU A 220 -9.73 12.50 -11.21
CA GLU A 220 -10.91 12.45 -10.32
C GLU A 220 -11.39 11.01 -10.04
N HIS A 221 -11.21 10.10 -11.00
CA HIS A 221 -11.54 8.68 -10.87
C HIS A 221 -10.63 7.92 -9.88
N VAL A 222 -9.45 8.46 -9.59
CA VAL A 222 -8.50 7.97 -8.59
C VAL A 222 -8.65 8.77 -7.30
N THR A 223 -8.56 10.10 -7.35
CA THR A 223 -8.40 10.94 -6.15
C THR A 223 -9.73 11.35 -5.52
N GLY A 224 -10.83 11.29 -6.28
CA GLY A 224 -12.13 11.85 -5.90
C GLY A 224 -12.16 13.38 -5.79
N LEU A 225 -11.09 14.07 -6.20
CA LEU A 225 -10.96 15.53 -6.10
C LEU A 225 -11.09 16.18 -7.47
N ASN A 226 -11.56 17.43 -7.50
CA ASN A 226 -11.59 18.28 -8.68
C ASN A 226 -11.35 19.75 -8.33
N ALA A 227 -11.22 20.58 -9.35
CA ALA A 227 -10.94 22.02 -9.19
C ALA A 227 -11.97 22.74 -8.30
N THR A 228 -13.25 22.39 -8.43
CA THR A 228 -14.33 23.01 -7.64
C THR A 228 -14.19 22.68 -6.15
N ILE A 229 -14.01 21.39 -5.82
CA ILE A 229 -13.81 20.94 -4.43
C ILE A 229 -12.60 21.63 -3.80
N MET A 230 -11.48 21.72 -4.53
CA MET A 230 -10.28 22.39 -4.04
C MET A 230 -10.50 23.90 -3.86
N SER A 231 -11.13 24.58 -4.82
CA SER A 231 -11.45 26.01 -4.73
C SER A 231 -12.34 26.32 -3.52
N ASP A 232 -13.34 25.48 -3.27
CA ASP A 232 -14.23 25.61 -2.11
C ASP A 232 -13.51 25.34 -0.78
N ALA A 233 -12.52 24.46 -0.76
CA ALA A 233 -11.70 24.23 0.42
C ALA A 233 -10.78 25.43 0.70
N VAL A 234 -10.15 25.98 -0.35
CA VAL A 234 -9.28 27.16 -0.25
C VAL A 234 -10.06 28.38 0.21
N SER A 235 -11.24 28.65 -0.35
CA SER A 235 -12.08 29.81 0.03
C SER A 235 -12.53 29.74 1.50
N ARG A 236 -12.70 28.52 2.04
CA ARG A 236 -13.04 28.27 3.44
C ARG A 236 -11.82 28.12 4.36
N SER A 237 -10.61 28.40 3.88
CA SER A 237 -9.35 28.21 4.64
C SER A 237 -9.17 26.77 5.16
N ASN A 238 -9.73 25.79 4.45
CA ASN A 238 -9.68 24.37 4.80
C ASN A 238 -8.68 23.56 3.94
N ALA A 239 -7.68 24.23 3.38
CA ALA A 239 -6.55 23.62 2.69
C ALA A 239 -5.23 24.18 3.23
N LEU A 240 -4.16 23.39 3.19
CA LEU A 240 -2.80 23.88 3.38
C LEU A 240 -2.35 24.66 2.14
N ASP A 241 -1.54 25.70 2.32
CA ASP A 241 -1.04 26.51 1.20
C ASP A 241 0.27 25.94 0.67
N GLY A 242 0.17 25.13 -0.38
CA GLY A 242 1.34 24.53 -1.04
C GLY A 242 1.91 23.30 -0.34
N TRP A 243 2.85 22.66 -1.03
CA TRP A 243 3.60 21.51 -0.52
C TRP A 243 4.51 21.91 0.63
N GLU A 244 4.93 23.18 0.72
CA GLU A 244 5.74 23.73 1.81
C GLU A 244 5.02 23.60 3.15
N ALA A 245 3.73 23.96 3.20
CA ALA A 245 2.89 23.84 4.39
C ALA A 245 2.62 22.37 4.75
N ALA A 246 2.37 21.51 3.75
CA ALA A 246 2.21 20.08 3.97
C ALA A 246 3.48 19.42 4.52
N ARG A 247 4.64 19.77 3.96
CA ARG A 247 5.95 19.31 4.44
C ARG A 247 6.23 19.82 5.86
N ALA A 248 5.88 21.07 6.16
CA ALA A 248 6.01 21.61 7.51
C ALA A 248 5.18 20.80 8.51
N GLU A 249 3.95 20.41 8.15
CA GLU A 249 3.11 19.53 8.98
C GLU A 249 3.73 18.14 9.19
N LEU A 250 4.31 17.53 8.15
CA LEU A 250 5.07 16.28 8.30
C LEU A 250 6.21 16.43 9.35
N TRP A 251 6.98 17.51 9.27
CA TRP A 251 8.10 17.78 10.18
C TRP A 251 7.70 18.19 11.60
N ARG A 252 6.42 18.45 11.84
CA ARG A 252 5.92 18.53 13.23
C ARG A 252 5.99 17.18 13.92
N PHE A 253 5.86 16.10 13.16
CA PHE A 253 5.74 14.73 13.67
C PHE A 253 6.98 13.86 13.44
N ALA A 254 7.83 14.22 12.47
CA ALA A 254 9.02 13.47 12.08
C ALA A 254 10.32 14.29 12.13
N ASP A 255 11.42 13.56 12.26
CA ASP A 255 12.81 13.99 12.16
C ASP A 255 13.66 12.88 11.51
N GLU A 256 14.98 13.05 11.46
CA GLU A 256 15.92 12.07 10.90
C GLU A 256 15.87 10.67 11.56
N ASP A 257 15.43 10.56 12.82
CA ASP A 257 15.33 9.27 13.55
C ASP A 257 14.01 8.53 13.26
N THR A 258 13.00 9.26 12.81
CA THR A 258 11.66 8.73 12.51
C THR A 258 11.70 7.79 11.31
N ILE A 259 11.04 6.63 11.36
CA ILE A 259 10.88 5.78 10.17
C ILE A 259 9.65 6.25 9.37
N LEU A 260 9.82 6.56 8.09
CA LEU A 260 8.69 6.86 7.19
C LEU A 260 8.26 5.61 6.43
N ILE A 261 6.96 5.36 6.40
CA ILE A 261 6.35 4.13 5.89
C ILE A 261 5.32 4.48 4.83
N GLY A 262 5.32 3.77 3.70
CA GLY A 262 4.35 3.99 2.62
C GLY A 262 4.34 2.87 1.58
N GLN A 263 3.46 2.99 0.59
CA GLN A 263 3.46 2.16 -0.61
C GLN A 263 4.00 2.99 -1.78
N SER A 264 5.15 2.61 -2.35
CA SER A 264 5.80 3.42 -3.41
C SER A 264 6.07 4.86 -2.95
N LEU A 265 6.56 4.99 -1.72
CA LEU A 265 6.66 6.23 -0.93
C LEU A 265 7.54 7.32 -1.60
N TRP A 266 8.38 6.93 -2.54
CA TRP A 266 9.15 7.83 -3.39
C TRP A 266 8.28 8.91 -4.04
N ASN A 267 7.07 8.55 -4.48
CA ASN A 267 6.17 9.50 -5.14
C ASN A 267 5.70 10.58 -4.17
N ASP A 268 5.37 10.20 -2.94
CA ASP A 268 4.96 11.10 -1.85
C ASP A 268 6.08 12.07 -1.48
N LEU A 269 7.29 11.54 -1.24
CA LEU A 269 8.46 12.37 -0.89
C LEU A 269 8.82 13.34 -2.02
N ARG A 270 8.64 12.95 -3.28
CA ARG A 270 8.88 13.81 -4.44
C ARG A 270 7.93 15.01 -4.47
N VAL A 271 6.63 14.81 -4.28
CA VAL A 271 5.65 15.93 -4.28
C VAL A 271 5.68 16.75 -2.99
N LEU A 272 6.21 16.19 -1.91
CA LEU A 272 6.56 16.93 -0.69
C LEU A 272 7.88 17.68 -0.81
N HIS A 273 8.64 17.47 -1.90
CA HIS A 273 9.96 18.06 -2.14
C HIS A 273 10.90 17.84 -0.95
N THR A 274 11.10 16.58 -0.56
CA THR A 274 11.98 16.24 0.56
C THR A 274 12.63 14.87 0.39
N SER A 275 13.75 14.65 1.07
CA SER A 275 14.42 13.34 1.17
C SER A 275 14.37 12.80 2.60
N HIS A 276 14.38 11.48 2.75
CA HIS A 276 14.46 10.81 4.05
C HIS A 276 15.22 9.48 3.95
N ALA A 277 16.11 9.20 4.90
CA ALA A 277 16.98 8.02 4.86
C ALA A 277 16.34 6.77 5.48
N ARG A 278 15.46 6.93 6.48
CA ARG A 278 14.84 5.81 7.20
C ARG A 278 13.47 5.49 6.62
N VAL A 279 13.43 4.66 5.57
CA VAL A 279 12.20 4.36 4.82
C VAL A 279 11.85 2.87 4.88
N ILE A 280 10.57 2.58 5.08
CA ILE A 280 9.95 1.28 4.82
C ILE A 280 8.90 1.46 3.72
N ASP A 281 9.21 0.95 2.54
CA ASP A 281 8.29 0.92 1.40
C ASP A 281 7.78 -0.50 1.15
N THR A 282 6.46 -0.71 1.21
CA THR A 282 5.84 -2.03 1.04
C THR A 282 5.98 -2.60 -0.38
N ALA A 283 6.04 -1.74 -1.40
CA ALA A 283 6.28 -2.18 -2.77
C ALA A 283 7.68 -2.76 -2.94
N ILE A 284 8.65 -2.18 -2.22
CA ILE A 284 10.05 -2.58 -2.17
C ILE A 284 10.22 -3.88 -1.36
N ILE A 285 9.63 -3.98 -0.15
CA ILE A 285 9.66 -5.20 0.69
C ILE A 285 9.16 -6.42 -0.09
N THR A 286 8.01 -6.26 -0.74
CA THR A 286 7.35 -7.37 -1.43
C THR A 286 8.07 -7.73 -2.73
N ALA A 287 8.64 -6.74 -3.43
CA ALA A 287 9.50 -7.00 -4.57
C ALA A 287 10.76 -7.78 -4.19
N ASP A 288 11.42 -7.45 -3.09
CA ASP A 288 12.59 -8.20 -2.64
C ASP A 288 12.25 -9.62 -2.23
N ALA A 289 11.13 -9.77 -1.52
CA ALA A 289 10.64 -11.08 -1.16
C ALA A 289 10.46 -11.93 -2.42
N VAL A 290 9.87 -11.42 -3.50
CA VAL A 290 9.65 -12.23 -4.70
C VAL A 290 10.91 -12.36 -5.57
N LEU A 291 11.57 -11.25 -5.87
CA LEU A 291 12.57 -11.15 -6.94
C LEU A 291 14.00 -11.25 -6.43
N GLY A 292 14.22 -11.02 -5.13
CA GLY A 292 15.53 -10.77 -4.54
C GLY A 292 15.96 -9.31 -4.69
N ALA A 293 16.65 -8.76 -3.68
CA ALA A 293 17.09 -7.37 -3.64
C ALA A 293 18.02 -6.99 -4.82
N ASP A 294 18.81 -7.94 -5.30
CA ASP A 294 19.74 -7.74 -6.41
C ASP A 294 19.08 -7.80 -7.79
N SER A 295 17.80 -8.15 -7.87
CA SER A 295 17.10 -8.27 -9.16
C SER A 295 17.02 -6.94 -9.91
N ASP A 296 17.25 -6.99 -11.23
CA ASP A 296 17.01 -5.85 -12.13
C ASP A 296 15.53 -5.74 -12.53
N CYS A 297 14.69 -6.69 -12.13
CA CYS A 297 13.27 -6.66 -12.43
C CYS A 297 12.57 -5.58 -11.59
N LYS A 298 12.02 -4.57 -12.28
CA LYS A 298 11.29 -3.45 -11.67
C LYS A 298 9.81 -3.74 -11.39
N ARG A 299 9.42 -5.01 -11.37
CA ARG A 299 8.03 -5.40 -11.09
C ARG A 299 7.67 -5.06 -9.64
N ARG A 300 6.54 -4.39 -9.45
CA ARG A 300 6.00 -4.06 -8.13
C ARG A 300 4.58 -4.57 -7.99
N TRP A 301 4.19 -4.92 -6.76
CA TRP A 301 2.82 -5.31 -6.41
C TRP A 301 2.11 -4.10 -5.83
N GLY A 302 0.96 -3.74 -6.41
CA GLY A 302 0.15 -2.62 -5.91
C GLY A 302 -0.49 -2.93 -4.56
N LEU A 303 -0.77 -1.88 -3.77
CA LEU A 303 -1.33 -2.01 -2.42
C LEU A 303 -2.60 -2.86 -2.40
N LYS A 304 -3.53 -2.64 -3.33
CA LYS A 304 -4.79 -3.40 -3.41
C LYS A 304 -4.58 -4.91 -3.56
N ALA A 305 -3.64 -5.31 -4.42
CA ALA A 305 -3.27 -6.72 -4.58
C ALA A 305 -2.65 -7.28 -3.28
N LEU A 306 -1.75 -6.51 -2.64
CA LEU A 306 -1.14 -6.89 -1.37
C LEU A 306 -2.18 -7.03 -0.25
N CYS A 307 -3.14 -6.13 -0.15
CA CYS A 307 -4.24 -6.22 0.81
C CYS A 307 -5.08 -7.47 0.61
N HIS A 308 -5.42 -7.78 -0.65
CA HIS A 308 -6.16 -8.98 -0.97
C HIS A 308 -5.37 -10.24 -0.58
N ASP A 309 -4.10 -10.33 -1.00
CA ASP A 309 -3.32 -11.56 -0.87
C ASP A 309 -2.75 -11.79 0.53
N LEU A 310 -2.28 -10.73 1.19
CA LEU A 310 -1.62 -10.82 2.49
C LEU A 310 -2.58 -10.61 3.66
N LEU A 311 -3.61 -9.77 3.49
CA LEU A 311 -4.52 -9.39 4.58
C LEU A 311 -5.92 -10.02 4.42
N SER A 312 -6.25 -10.53 3.23
CA SER A 312 -7.62 -10.96 2.90
C SER A 312 -8.67 -9.86 3.07
N ILE A 313 -8.28 -8.59 2.82
CA ILE A 313 -9.18 -7.44 2.80
C ILE A 313 -9.22 -6.84 1.39
N GLN A 314 -10.30 -6.13 1.07
CA GLN A 314 -10.41 -5.41 -0.19
C GLN A 314 -10.57 -3.92 0.13
N ILE A 315 -9.61 -3.13 -0.31
CA ILE A 315 -9.67 -1.66 -0.28
C ILE A 315 -10.29 -1.12 -1.56
N ARG A 316 -10.74 0.14 -1.55
CA ARG A 316 -11.28 0.84 -2.73
C ARG A 316 -12.46 0.08 -3.35
N ARG A 317 -13.42 -0.30 -2.50
CA ARG A 317 -14.52 -1.18 -2.88
C ARG A 317 -15.68 -0.43 -3.57
N PRO A 318 -16.05 -0.79 -4.80
CA PRO A 318 -17.16 -0.13 -5.51
C PRO A 318 -18.54 -0.34 -4.86
N ASP A 319 -18.71 -1.37 -4.03
CA ASP A 319 -19.96 -1.69 -3.33
C ASP A 319 -20.32 -0.66 -2.23
N LEU A 320 -19.38 0.20 -1.83
CA LEU A 320 -19.59 1.29 -0.88
C LEU A 320 -20.24 2.55 -1.50
N GLY A 321 -20.58 2.51 -2.79
CA GLY A 321 -21.28 3.60 -3.48
C GLY A 321 -20.36 4.62 -4.17
N PRO A 322 -20.90 5.80 -4.56
CA PRO A 322 -20.15 6.84 -5.25
C PRO A 322 -19.02 7.38 -4.35
N GLY A 323 -17.77 6.98 -4.62
CA GLY A 323 -16.60 7.28 -3.77
C GLY A 323 -15.99 6.05 -3.07
N GLY A 324 -16.61 4.87 -3.20
CA GLY A 324 -16.03 3.62 -2.71
C GLY A 324 -14.85 3.14 -3.55
N ALA A 325 -14.91 3.36 -4.88
CA ALA A 325 -13.89 2.89 -5.83
C ALA A 325 -12.70 3.86 -6.01
N VAL A 326 -12.83 5.12 -5.59
CA VAL A 326 -11.71 6.08 -5.58
C VAL A 326 -10.76 5.73 -4.44
N HIS A 327 -9.52 6.16 -4.55
CA HIS A 327 -8.54 6.08 -3.48
C HIS A 327 -8.98 6.93 -2.29
N ASP A 328 -8.68 6.41 -1.11
CA ASP A 328 -8.88 7.07 0.15
C ASP A 328 -7.58 6.94 0.92
N ASP A 329 -6.89 8.06 1.07
CA ASP A 329 -5.55 8.15 1.63
C ASP A 329 -5.47 7.65 3.08
N LEU A 330 -6.58 7.74 3.83
CA LEU A 330 -6.69 7.14 5.15
C LEU A 330 -6.83 5.60 5.08
N GLU A 331 -7.68 5.08 4.20
CA GLU A 331 -7.79 3.64 3.94
C GLU A 331 -6.43 3.06 3.50
N ASP A 332 -5.74 3.75 2.60
CA ASP A 332 -4.46 3.34 2.03
C ASP A 332 -3.34 3.39 3.07
N CYS A 333 -3.29 4.41 3.94
CA CYS A 333 -2.38 4.44 5.10
C CYS A 333 -2.64 3.28 6.07
N LEU A 334 -3.90 3.06 6.45
CA LEU A 334 -4.29 1.98 7.36
C LEU A 334 -3.93 0.62 6.77
N ALA A 335 -4.18 0.43 5.48
CA ALA A 335 -3.88 -0.81 4.78
C ALA A 335 -2.36 -1.05 4.65
N THR A 336 -1.60 -0.02 4.32
CA THR A 336 -0.13 -0.06 4.27
C THR A 336 0.46 -0.44 5.63
N ARG A 337 -0.06 0.14 6.71
CA ARG A 337 0.30 -0.21 8.09
C ARG A 337 0.11 -1.72 8.35
N GLU A 338 -1.04 -2.28 7.99
CA GLU A 338 -1.32 -3.71 8.19
C GLU A 338 -0.39 -4.61 7.37
N VAL A 339 -0.07 -4.22 6.12
CA VAL A 339 0.90 -4.95 5.30
C VAL A 339 2.26 -5.02 5.99
N VAL A 340 2.77 -3.88 6.49
CA VAL A 340 4.05 -3.84 7.23
C VAL A 340 3.98 -4.67 8.51
N LEU A 341 2.89 -4.61 9.27
CA LEU A 341 2.71 -5.44 10.46
C LEU A 341 2.77 -6.94 10.11
N VAL A 342 2.13 -7.37 9.02
CA VAL A 342 2.20 -8.77 8.57
C VAL A 342 3.61 -9.15 8.11
N CYS A 343 4.29 -8.30 7.33
CA CYS A 343 5.67 -8.54 6.90
C CYS A 343 6.62 -8.68 8.10
N ALA A 344 6.46 -7.85 9.13
CA ALA A 344 7.31 -7.87 10.32
C ALA A 344 7.01 -9.05 11.24
N MET A 345 5.73 -9.37 11.42
CA MET A 345 5.29 -10.31 12.45
C MET A 345 5.21 -11.76 11.96
N CYS A 346 5.00 -11.94 10.65
CA CYS A 346 4.78 -13.23 9.99
C CYS A 346 5.69 -13.39 8.75
N PRO A 347 7.03 -13.32 8.89
CA PRO A 347 7.96 -13.41 7.75
C PRO A 347 7.84 -14.73 6.98
N GLU A 348 7.45 -15.82 7.63
CA GLU A 348 7.18 -17.11 6.98
C GLU A 348 5.98 -17.06 6.04
N PHE A 349 4.98 -16.24 6.38
CA PHE A 349 3.80 -16.05 5.54
C PHE A 349 4.15 -15.19 4.32
N LEU A 350 4.93 -14.12 4.51
CA LEU A 350 5.47 -13.32 3.41
C LEU A 350 6.29 -14.19 2.44
N GLU A 351 7.19 -15.04 2.94
CA GLU A 351 7.98 -15.95 2.10
C GLU A 351 7.11 -16.97 1.38
N SER A 352 6.09 -17.53 2.05
CA SER A 352 5.13 -18.44 1.41
C SER A 352 4.33 -17.76 0.30
N TRP A 353 3.94 -16.49 0.48
CA TRP A 353 3.33 -15.68 -0.56
C TRP A 353 4.31 -15.43 -1.70
N ALA A 354 5.53 -15.03 -1.39
CA ALA A 354 6.55 -14.74 -2.37
C ALA A 354 6.90 -15.95 -3.25
N GLN A 355 6.97 -17.15 -2.68
CA GLN A 355 7.16 -18.39 -3.44
C GLN A 355 6.07 -18.62 -4.48
N ARG A 356 4.80 -18.35 -4.15
CA ARG A 356 3.69 -18.45 -5.12
C ARG A 356 3.86 -17.44 -6.25
N GLU A 357 4.17 -16.20 -5.91
CA GLU A 357 4.41 -15.15 -6.90
C GLU A 357 5.61 -15.46 -7.80
N ARG A 358 6.71 -16.02 -7.27
CA ARG A 358 7.87 -16.47 -8.07
C ARG A 358 7.46 -17.48 -9.14
N THR A 359 6.60 -18.44 -8.79
CA THR A 359 6.10 -19.41 -9.78
C THR A 359 5.30 -18.73 -10.88
N MET A 360 4.46 -17.75 -10.53
CA MET A 360 3.69 -16.98 -11.51
C MET A 360 4.61 -16.16 -12.41
N VAL A 361 5.59 -15.45 -11.86
CA VAL A 361 6.56 -14.66 -12.64
C VAL A 361 7.39 -15.55 -13.58
N SER A 362 7.82 -16.74 -13.11
CA SER A 362 8.62 -17.69 -13.92
C SER A 362 7.85 -18.36 -15.06
N SER A 363 6.52 -18.46 -14.94
CA SER A 363 5.65 -19.09 -15.94
C SER A 363 5.24 -18.14 -17.08
N ILE A 364 5.60 -16.86 -16.98
CA ILE A 364 5.44 -15.90 -18.08
C ILE A 364 6.50 -16.21 -19.14
N PRO A 365 6.12 -16.58 -20.38
CA PRO A 365 7.09 -16.88 -21.43
C PRO A 365 7.97 -15.66 -21.72
N LYS A 366 9.30 -15.83 -21.72
CA LYS A 366 10.29 -14.76 -22.01
C LYS A 366 10.29 -14.26 -23.47
N ASN A 367 9.21 -14.49 -24.24
CA ASN A 367 9.20 -14.27 -25.68
C ASN A 367 8.19 -13.18 -26.10
N LYS A 368 8.69 -11.95 -26.22
CA LYS A 368 8.28 -10.95 -27.23
C LYS A 368 9.30 -9.80 -27.27
N LYS A 369 10.52 -10.09 -27.74
CA LYS A 369 11.39 -9.05 -28.31
C LYS A 369 11.13 -8.96 -29.82
N LYS A 370 10.70 -7.77 -30.24
CA LYS A 370 10.62 -7.19 -31.60
C LYS A 370 9.45 -7.61 -32.50
N GLY A 371 8.63 -6.61 -32.87
CA GLY A 371 8.06 -6.54 -34.22
C GLY A 371 6.57 -6.20 -34.33
N SER A 372 6.15 -4.96 -34.02
CA SER A 372 5.26 -4.16 -34.90
C SER A 372 4.98 -2.80 -34.25
N LYS A 373 5.29 -1.72 -34.97
CA LYS A 373 4.77 -0.38 -34.64
C LYS A 373 3.24 -0.46 -34.72
N PRO A 374 2.46 0.10 -33.77
CA PRO A 374 1.05 0.28 -34.01
C PRO A 374 0.92 1.27 -35.16
N VAL A 375 0.28 0.84 -36.25
CA VAL A 375 -0.20 1.76 -37.28
C VAL A 375 -1.17 2.71 -36.58
N VAL A 376 -0.87 4.00 -36.63
CA VAL A 376 -1.77 5.07 -36.20
C VAL A 376 -2.99 5.02 -37.11
N GLY A 377 -4.02 4.29 -36.66
CA GLY A 377 -5.37 4.43 -37.19
C GLY A 377 -5.87 5.83 -36.82
N LYS A 378 -6.24 6.61 -37.83
CA LYS A 378 -6.81 7.95 -37.67
C LYS A 378 -7.94 7.92 -36.65
N ALA A 379 -7.91 8.84 -35.69
CA ALA A 379 -8.97 9.01 -34.70
C ALA A 379 -10.34 9.22 -35.39
N PRO A 380 -11.40 8.52 -34.98
CA PRO A 380 -12.73 8.82 -35.48
C PRO A 380 -13.17 10.18 -34.93
N THR A 381 -13.54 11.07 -35.85
CA THR A 381 -14.14 12.38 -35.56
C THR A 381 -15.47 12.18 -34.84
N TRP A 382 -15.58 12.70 -33.61
CA TRP A 382 -16.83 12.77 -32.87
C TRP A 382 -17.81 13.75 -33.55
N ARG A 383 -19.00 13.27 -33.91
CA ARG A 383 -20.17 14.11 -34.19
C ARG A 383 -21.22 13.90 -33.09
N PRO A 384 -21.90 14.95 -32.61
CA PRO A 384 -22.90 14.82 -31.57
C PRO A 384 -24.18 14.19 -32.15
N VAL A 385 -24.72 13.17 -31.46
CA VAL A 385 -26.01 12.55 -31.82
C VAL A 385 -27.08 13.09 -30.88
N GLN A 386 -28.12 13.67 -31.49
CA GLN A 386 -29.34 14.17 -30.87
C GLN A 386 -30.27 13.01 -30.46
N SER A 387 -31.12 13.29 -29.47
CA SER A 387 -32.00 12.36 -28.74
C SER A 387 -33.34 12.01 -29.42
N ASN A 388 -33.85 10.81 -29.04
CA ASN A 388 -35.23 10.29 -28.97
C ASN A 388 -35.91 9.68 -30.23
N PRO A 389 -36.96 8.81 -30.11
CA PRO A 389 -37.40 7.91 -29.01
C PRO A 389 -37.85 6.46 -29.44
N VAL A 390 -37.93 5.57 -28.44
CA VAL A 390 -38.79 4.37 -28.20
C VAL A 390 -39.42 3.54 -29.37
N ARG A 391 -39.16 2.21 -29.41
CA ARG A 391 -40.18 1.14 -29.60
C ARG A 391 -39.71 -0.25 -29.12
N ARG A 392 -40.69 -1.14 -28.92
CA ARG A 392 -40.83 -2.33 -28.05
C ARG A 392 -40.67 -3.67 -28.80
N GLU A 393 -40.49 -4.76 -28.01
CA GLU A 393 -40.72 -6.21 -28.29
C GLU A 393 -39.61 -6.98 -29.05
N THR A 394 -39.28 -8.27 -28.84
CA THR A 394 -39.64 -9.37 -27.91
C THR A 394 -38.63 -10.54 -28.10
N SER A 395 -38.52 -11.41 -27.08
CA SER A 395 -38.16 -12.85 -27.12
C SER A 395 -36.72 -13.32 -27.44
N GLY A 396 -36.32 -14.40 -26.75
CA GLY A 396 -35.19 -15.25 -27.15
C GLY A 396 -34.30 -15.73 -25.99
N ASP A 397 -34.67 -16.87 -25.42
CA ASP A 397 -33.89 -17.69 -24.48
C ASP A 397 -32.56 -18.15 -25.10
N GLU A 398 -31.46 -18.13 -24.33
CA GLU A 398 -30.35 -19.08 -24.49
C GLU A 398 -29.41 -19.07 -23.28
N THR A 399 -29.31 -20.22 -22.66
CA THR A 399 -28.39 -20.55 -21.55
C THR A 399 -26.93 -20.48 -21.99
N LYS A 400 -26.07 -19.84 -21.19
CA LYS A 400 -24.61 -20.04 -21.30
C LYS A 400 -23.89 -19.89 -19.97
N VAL A 401 -23.55 -21.04 -19.40
CA VAL A 401 -22.49 -21.22 -18.39
C VAL A 401 -21.19 -20.63 -18.94
N LYS A 402 -20.59 -19.66 -18.23
CA LYS A 402 -19.18 -19.28 -18.42
C LYS A 402 -18.52 -18.88 -17.09
N ASN A 403 -17.72 -19.83 -16.61
CA ASN A 403 -16.41 -19.68 -15.99
C ASN A 403 -16.09 -18.39 -15.23
N GLU A 404 -15.87 -18.58 -13.92
CA GLU A 404 -15.04 -17.76 -13.06
C GLU A 404 -13.73 -17.41 -13.79
N LYS A 405 -13.55 -16.12 -14.07
CA LYS A 405 -12.30 -15.56 -14.58
C LYS A 405 -11.33 -15.42 -13.41
N PRO A 406 -10.09 -15.96 -13.48
CA PRO A 406 -9.06 -15.58 -12.54
C PRO A 406 -8.71 -14.09 -12.70
N SER A 407 -8.39 -13.47 -11.57
CA SER A 407 -8.06 -12.07 -11.38
C SER A 407 -7.12 -11.55 -12.47
N ARG A 408 -7.57 -10.46 -13.11
CA ARG A 408 -6.91 -9.82 -14.25
C ARG A 408 -5.57 -9.22 -13.78
N TRP A 409 -4.50 -9.63 -14.45
CA TRP A 409 -3.08 -9.28 -14.38
C TRP A 409 -2.71 -7.78 -14.42
N GLU A 410 -3.67 -6.88 -14.22
CA GLU A 410 -3.53 -5.42 -14.39
C GLU A 410 -3.05 -4.67 -13.14
N GLU A 411 -2.91 -5.34 -11.99
CA GLU A 411 -2.41 -4.70 -10.75
C GLU A 411 -0.91 -4.92 -10.52
N VAL A 412 -0.21 -5.34 -11.59
CA VAL A 412 1.24 -5.42 -11.67
C VAL A 412 1.70 -4.23 -12.49
N VAL A 413 2.43 -3.31 -11.86
CA VAL A 413 3.04 -2.20 -12.59
C VAL A 413 4.46 -2.62 -12.98
N GLU A 414 4.71 -2.77 -14.27
CA GLU A 414 6.07 -2.71 -14.80
C GLU A 414 6.44 -1.23 -14.93
N VAL A 415 7.32 -0.75 -14.05
CA VAL A 415 7.84 0.60 -14.18
C VAL A 415 8.88 0.59 -15.30
N GLY A 416 8.47 1.04 -16.49
CA GLY A 416 9.33 1.08 -17.68
C GLY A 416 10.52 2.04 -17.51
N PRO A 417 11.64 1.81 -18.21
CA PRO A 417 12.72 2.79 -18.28
C PRO A 417 12.24 4.06 -19.00
N ARG A 418 12.85 5.18 -18.58
CA ARG A 418 12.72 6.55 -19.13
C ARG A 418 12.56 6.56 -20.67
N PRO A 419 11.66 7.36 -21.26
CA PRO A 419 11.76 7.67 -22.68
C PRO A 419 13.06 8.45 -22.91
N GLU A 420 13.96 7.88 -23.71
CA GLU A 420 15.12 8.58 -24.27
C GLU A 420 14.63 9.90 -24.91
N PRO A 421 15.28 11.05 -24.64
CA PRO A 421 14.99 12.26 -25.38
C PRO A 421 15.18 11.96 -26.87
N ALA A 422 14.19 12.31 -27.69
CA ALA A 422 14.27 12.15 -29.12
C ALA A 422 15.57 12.81 -29.62
N LEU A 423 16.46 12.00 -30.19
CA LEU A 423 17.65 12.50 -30.88
C LEU A 423 17.15 13.42 -31.99
N ASP A 424 17.45 14.71 -31.84
CA ASP A 424 17.20 15.72 -32.85
C ASP A 424 18.06 15.38 -34.09
N SER A 425 17.40 14.83 -35.09
CA SER A 425 18.00 14.49 -36.36
C SER A 425 17.88 15.68 -37.31
N ASP A 426 18.68 16.73 -37.11
CA ASP A 426 19.12 17.56 -38.24
C ASP A 426 20.41 18.33 -37.96
N GLN A 427 21.54 17.61 -37.94
CA GLN A 427 22.81 18.19 -38.34
C GLN A 427 23.19 17.67 -39.72
N THR A 428 22.63 18.27 -40.77
CA THR A 428 23.25 18.27 -42.09
C THR A 428 23.94 19.60 -42.35
N ARG A 429 25.25 19.56 -42.15
CA ARG A 429 26.23 20.58 -42.52
C ARG A 429 26.20 20.81 -44.04
N VAL A 430 25.56 21.88 -44.50
CA VAL A 430 25.83 22.45 -45.84
C VAL A 430 26.40 23.86 -45.69
N ARG A 431 27.66 24.00 -46.10
CA ARG A 431 28.41 25.25 -46.21
C ARG A 431 27.62 26.28 -47.04
N LYS A 432 27.27 27.43 -46.44
CA LYS A 432 27.04 28.67 -47.18
C LYS A 432 27.82 29.81 -46.52
N LYS A 433 28.88 30.26 -47.20
CA LYS A 433 29.49 31.57 -47.01
C LYS A 433 28.43 32.64 -47.35
N ARG A 434 28.21 33.63 -46.48
CA ARG A 434 27.74 35.00 -46.78
C ARG A 434 27.81 35.82 -45.48
N LEU A 435 28.88 36.61 -45.33
CA LEU A 435 28.89 38.08 -45.42
C LEU A 435 28.23 38.75 -44.19
N LEU A 436 29.08 39.18 -43.26
CA LEU A 436 28.77 40.13 -42.19
C LEU A 436 28.45 41.52 -42.78
N PRO A 437 27.37 42.20 -42.36
CA PRO A 437 27.18 43.60 -42.67
C PRO A 437 28.17 44.48 -41.90
N ARG A 438 28.91 45.31 -42.65
CA ARG A 438 29.64 46.48 -42.18
C ARG A 438 28.63 47.43 -41.53
N TRP A 439 28.64 47.63 -40.22
CA TRP A 439 28.29 48.86 -39.49
C TRP A 439 28.33 48.52 -37.99
N LEU A 440 29.51 48.67 -37.39
CA LEU A 440 29.79 48.95 -35.97
C LEU A 440 31.32 48.83 -35.79
N ARG A 441 32.03 49.81 -36.34
CA ARG A 441 33.39 50.16 -35.94
C ARG A 441 33.44 51.67 -35.76
N GLY A 442 33.90 52.06 -34.58
CA GLY A 442 34.01 53.44 -34.11
C GLY A 442 33.51 53.45 -32.68
N ILE A 443 34.29 53.69 -31.64
CA ILE A 443 35.58 54.37 -31.50
C ILE A 443 36.20 53.79 -30.22
N PHE A 444 37.47 53.36 -30.23
CA PHE A 444 38.34 53.45 -29.05
C PHE A 444 39.81 53.25 -29.46
N CYS A 445 40.48 54.39 -29.58
CA CYS A 445 41.91 54.64 -29.42
C CYS A 445 41.90 56.00 -28.69
N MET A 446 42.66 56.31 -27.64
CA MET A 446 44.02 55.92 -27.28
C MET A 446 44.33 56.63 -25.93
N VAL A 447 45.33 56.14 -25.19
CA VAL A 447 46.13 56.82 -24.15
C VAL A 447 45.59 56.93 -22.70
N ARG A 448 46.37 56.29 -21.81
CA ARG A 448 46.54 56.44 -20.35
C ARG A 448 45.44 55.94 -19.41
#